data_AF-A0A3A9GJ75-F1
#
_entry.id   AF-A0A3A9GJ75-F1
#
_cell.length_a   1.000
_cell.length_b   1.000
_cell.length_c   1.000
_cell.angle_alpha   90.00
_cell.angle_beta   90.00
_cell.angle_gamma   90.00
#
_symmetry.space_group_name_H-M   'P 1'
#
loop_
_entity.id
_entity.type
_entity.pdbx_description
1 polymer ?
#
loop_
_entity_poly.entity_id
_entity_poly.type
_entity_poly.pdbx_seq_one_letter_code
_entity_poly.pdbx_strand_id
1 'polypeptide(L)'
;MKKIFTIILTAFILISNQTTAYAKDIGNLKSNPISANFNSEATVIYSDEDIVITELTEFKRNNSGIQTYSTKKYVAPSRKYNITSSNGKLLATFTLSATFTYDGKTASCTKSSYSTKINDRNISFTSATASKNGSTATGKYSLKIKNTGKTLSKTVSLKCSKNGTIS
;
A
#
# COMPACT_ATOMS: atom_id res chain seq x y z
N MET A 1 -33.11 -58.81 47.39
CA MET A 1 -34.51 -59.29 47.31
C MET A 1 -35.44 -58.09 47.35
N LYS A 2 -36.34 -58.00 46.35
CA LYS A 2 -37.58 -57.19 46.30
C LYS A 2 -37.45 -55.66 46.38
N LYS A 3 -38.24 -54.82 45.69
CA LYS A 3 -39.18 -54.90 44.55
C LYS A 3 -39.45 -53.43 44.16
N ILE A 4 -39.33 -53.15 42.87
CA ILE A 4 -40.07 -52.20 42.01
C ILE A 4 -41.23 -51.43 42.70
N PHE A 5 -41.33 -50.10 42.48
CA PHE A 5 -42.56 -49.46 41.98
C PHE A 5 -42.31 -48.08 41.35
N THR A 6 -42.77 -47.98 40.10
CA THR A 6 -42.86 -46.86 39.16
C THR A 6 -43.83 -45.77 39.61
N ILE A 7 -43.51 -44.47 39.44
CA ILE A 7 -44.50 -43.44 39.05
C ILE A 7 -43.85 -42.44 38.08
N ILE A 8 -44.49 -42.35 36.92
CA ILE A 8 -44.24 -41.45 35.79
C ILE A 8 -44.88 -40.09 36.11
N LEU A 9 -44.13 -38.99 35.95
CA LEU A 9 -44.71 -37.66 35.80
C LEU A 9 -44.04 -36.95 34.63
N THR A 10 -44.74 -36.95 33.51
CA THR A 10 -44.43 -36.23 32.28
C THR A 10 -44.54 -34.72 32.51
N ALA A 11 -43.47 -33.99 32.22
CA ALA A 11 -43.53 -32.56 31.92
C ALA A 11 -42.68 -32.27 30.68
N PHE A 12 -43.40 -31.91 29.62
CA PHE A 12 -42.94 -31.26 28.39
C PHE A 12 -41.89 -30.17 28.68
N ILE A 13 -40.85 -30.04 27.84
CA ILE A 13 -40.38 -28.77 27.23
C ILE A 13 -39.31 -29.08 26.16
N LEU A 14 -39.77 -28.97 24.91
CA LEU A 14 -39.12 -28.39 23.72
C LEU A 14 -37.69 -28.81 23.37
N ILE A 15 -37.62 -29.65 22.32
CA ILE A 15 -36.51 -29.70 21.38
C ILE A 15 -36.40 -28.32 20.73
N SER A 16 -35.30 -27.61 20.95
CA SER A 16 -34.85 -26.57 20.04
C SER A 16 -33.52 -26.99 19.43
N ASN A 17 -33.62 -27.53 18.22
CA ASN A 17 -32.52 -27.53 17.28
C ASN A 17 -32.06 -26.08 17.10
N GLN A 18 -30.88 -25.74 17.58
CA GLN A 18 -30.20 -24.55 17.07
C GLN A 18 -29.18 -25.04 16.06
N THR A 19 -29.67 -25.15 14.83
CA THR A 19 -28.86 -25.12 13.62
C THR A 19 -27.75 -24.10 13.80
N THR A 20 -26.51 -24.46 13.52
CA THR A 20 -25.46 -23.48 13.24
C THR A 20 -25.94 -22.66 12.04
N ALA A 21 -26.53 -21.51 12.32
CA ALA A 21 -26.88 -20.56 11.29
C ALA A 21 -25.57 -20.04 10.69
N TYR A 22 -25.24 -20.52 9.49
CA TYR A 22 -24.41 -19.74 8.59
C TYR A 22 -25.26 -18.54 8.18
N ALA A 23 -24.99 -17.38 8.77
CA ALA A 23 -25.56 -16.13 8.28
C ALA A 23 -24.97 -15.84 6.90
N LYS A 24 -25.68 -16.27 5.85
CA LYS A 24 -25.57 -15.69 4.52
C LYS A 24 -26.35 -14.38 4.56
N ASP A 25 -25.69 -13.31 4.98
CA ASP A 25 -26.21 -11.97 4.74
C ASP A 25 -25.51 -11.38 3.50
N ILE A 26 -26.21 -11.49 2.36
CA ILE A 26 -26.00 -10.61 1.21
C ILE A 26 -27.09 -9.55 1.33
N GLY A 27 -26.81 -8.56 2.17
CA GLY A 27 -27.70 -7.45 2.51
C GLY A 27 -26.98 -6.11 2.34
N ASN A 28 -26.44 -5.89 1.14
CA ASN A 28 -26.31 -4.55 0.53
C ASN A 28 -25.78 -3.42 1.45
N LEU A 29 -24.58 -3.57 2.02
CA LEU A 29 -23.71 -2.40 1.99
C LEU A 29 -23.29 -2.27 0.53
N LYS A 30 -23.89 -1.31 -0.18
CA LYS A 30 -23.08 -0.47 -1.04
C LYS A 30 -21.96 0.06 -0.14
N SER A 31 -20.87 -0.71 -0.03
CA SER A 31 -19.59 -0.11 0.19
C SER A 31 -19.50 0.84 -0.98
N ASN A 32 -19.83 2.11 -0.69
CA ASN A 32 -19.43 3.20 -1.54
C ASN A 32 -17.98 2.85 -1.86
N PRO A 33 -17.60 2.55 -3.12
CA PRO A 33 -16.20 2.37 -3.42
C PRO A 33 -15.59 3.64 -2.86
N ILE A 34 -14.78 3.52 -1.80
CA ILE A 34 -14.05 4.68 -1.30
C ILE A 34 -13.33 5.10 -2.56
N SER A 35 -13.79 6.21 -3.14
CA SER A 35 -13.13 6.85 -4.25
C SER A 35 -11.75 7.08 -3.68
N ALA A 36 -10.79 6.23 -4.06
CA ALA A 36 -9.40 6.50 -3.79
C ALA A 36 -9.20 7.84 -4.47
N ASN A 37 -9.13 8.90 -3.67
CA ASN A 37 -9.05 10.23 -4.17
C ASN A 37 -7.65 10.32 -4.77
N PHE A 38 -7.55 10.05 -6.07
CA PHE A 38 -6.31 10.14 -6.82
C PHE A 38 -6.07 11.62 -7.11
N ASN A 39 -5.72 12.36 -6.06
CA ASN A 39 -5.11 13.67 -6.25
C ASN A 39 -3.67 13.40 -6.67
N SER A 40 -3.47 13.34 -7.98
CA SER A 40 -2.17 13.06 -8.57
C SER A 40 -1.64 14.38 -9.14
N GLU A 41 -1.08 15.22 -8.27
CA GLU A 41 -0.36 16.42 -8.70
C GLU A 41 1.09 16.03 -9.00
N ALA A 42 1.56 16.36 -10.21
CA ALA A 42 2.91 16.06 -10.63
C ALA A 42 3.83 17.22 -10.24
N THR A 43 4.78 16.97 -9.35
CA THR A 43 5.77 17.98 -8.93
C THR A 43 7.07 17.75 -9.69
N VAL A 44 7.62 18.82 -10.28
CA VAL A 44 8.97 18.78 -10.87
C VAL A 44 10.00 18.80 -9.74
N ILE A 45 10.78 17.73 -9.61
CA ILE A 45 11.86 17.61 -8.61
C ILE A 45 13.26 17.79 -9.22
N TYR A 46 13.32 17.89 -10.54
CA TYR A 46 14.53 18.14 -11.31
C TYR A 46 14.20 18.54 -12.73
N SER A 47 14.95 19.48 -13.29
CA SER A 47 14.87 19.84 -14.70
C SER A 47 16.20 20.39 -15.18
N ASP A 48 16.61 19.99 -16.37
CA ASP A 48 17.68 20.60 -17.16
C ASP A 48 17.28 20.59 -18.65
N GLU A 49 18.24 20.91 -19.53
CA GLU A 49 18.02 20.96 -20.99
C GLU A 49 17.62 19.60 -21.60
N ASP A 50 18.06 18.48 -21.01
CA ASP A 50 17.86 17.13 -21.53
C ASP A 50 16.64 16.43 -20.91
N ILE A 51 16.45 16.61 -19.60
CA ILE A 51 15.59 15.79 -18.76
C ILE A 51 14.78 16.64 -17.78
N VAL A 52 13.53 16.20 -17.58
CA VAL A 52 12.67 16.62 -16.46
C VAL A 52 12.29 15.38 -15.66
N ILE A 53 12.36 15.46 -14.33
CA ILE A 53 11.86 14.41 -13.44
C ILE A 53 10.67 14.95 -12.67
N THR A 54 9.54 14.28 -12.84
CA THR A 54 8.31 14.54 -12.10
C THR A 54 8.02 13.40 -11.16
N GLU A 55 7.54 13.72 -9.97
CA GLU A 55 7.06 12.72 -9.01
C GLU A 55 5.53 12.64 -8.98
N LEU A 56 5.03 11.43 -8.73
CA LEU A 56 3.62 11.14 -8.57
C LEU A 56 3.45 10.13 -7.43
N THR A 57 2.72 10.50 -6.37
CA THR A 57 2.47 9.59 -5.25
C THR A 57 1.11 8.93 -5.37
N GLU A 58 1.09 7.60 -5.33
CA GLU A 58 -0.12 6.78 -5.25
C GLU A 58 -0.10 6.01 -3.93
N PHE A 59 -1.23 5.90 -3.23
CA PHE A 59 -1.26 5.10 -2.00
C PHE A 59 -2.52 4.26 -1.87
N LYS A 60 -2.33 3.02 -1.44
CA LYS A 60 -3.41 2.10 -1.07
C LYS A 60 -3.49 2.04 0.46
N ARG A 61 -4.66 2.36 1.00
CA ARG A 61 -5.00 2.17 2.42
C ARG A 61 -6.05 1.07 2.54
N ASN A 62 -5.91 0.20 3.52
CA ASN A 62 -7.04 -0.58 4.00
C ASN A 62 -7.80 0.27 5.02
N ASN A 63 -8.88 0.93 4.59
CA ASN A 63 -9.91 1.37 5.53
C ASN A 63 -10.80 0.15 5.79
N SER A 64 -10.30 -0.85 6.53
CA SER A 64 -11.15 -1.97 6.94
C SER A 64 -12.20 -1.42 7.90
N GLY A 65 -13.44 -1.29 7.43
CA GLY A 65 -14.61 -0.90 8.22
C GLY A 65 -15.02 -1.90 9.30
N ILE A 66 -14.16 -2.87 9.61
CA ILE A 66 -14.34 -3.82 10.71
C ILE A 66 -13.19 -3.57 11.68
N GLN A 67 -13.54 -2.94 12.81
CA GLN A 67 -12.60 -2.65 13.89
C GLN A 67 -12.24 -3.96 14.59
N THR A 68 -11.03 -4.46 14.35
CA THR A 68 -10.40 -5.41 15.26
C THR A 68 -9.80 -4.62 16.43
N TYR A 69 -9.71 -5.19 17.63
CA TYR A 69 -9.06 -4.55 18.79
C TYR A 69 -7.56 -4.23 18.57
N SER A 70 -7.00 -4.55 17.40
CA SER A 70 -5.65 -4.17 17.00
C SER A 70 -5.57 -2.68 16.70
N THR A 71 -4.73 -1.98 17.46
CA THR A 71 -4.38 -0.58 17.19
C THR A 71 -3.47 -0.42 15.96
N LYS A 72 -2.84 -1.51 15.49
CA LYS A 72 -1.93 -1.49 14.33
C LYS A 72 -2.71 -1.47 13.02
N LYS A 73 -2.42 -0.45 12.21
CA LYS A 73 -2.93 -0.21 10.85
C LYS A 73 -1.78 -0.33 9.85
N TYR A 74 -2.07 -0.47 8.56
CA TYR A 74 -1.05 -0.41 7.52
C TYR A 74 -1.40 0.56 6.38
N VAL A 75 -0.38 1.02 5.67
CA VAL A 75 -0.51 1.81 4.44
C VAL A 75 0.57 1.37 3.46
N ALA A 76 0.21 1.23 2.19
CA ALA A 76 1.12 0.77 1.14
C ALA A 76 1.22 1.83 0.03
N PRO A 77 2.05 2.87 0.21
CA PRO A 77 2.29 3.88 -0.80
C PRO A 77 3.29 3.41 -1.85
N SER A 78 3.19 4.02 -3.02
CA SER A 78 4.11 3.93 -4.12
C SER A 78 4.34 5.34 -4.68
N ARG A 79 5.59 5.76 -4.86
CA ARG A 79 5.91 7.01 -5.55
C ARG A 79 6.58 6.67 -6.87
N LYS A 80 5.96 7.10 -7.96
CA LYS A 80 6.49 7.02 -9.31
C LYS A 80 7.28 8.28 -9.61
N TYR A 81 8.40 8.12 -10.29
CA TYR A 81 9.27 9.18 -10.75
C TYR A 81 9.40 9.03 -12.25
N ASN A 82 8.65 9.85 -12.98
CA ASN A 82 8.65 9.87 -14.43
C ASN A 82 9.82 10.73 -14.89
N ILE A 83 10.69 10.12 -15.69
CA ILE A 83 11.83 10.76 -16.31
C ILE A 83 11.42 11.04 -17.75
N THR A 84 11.16 12.30 -18.06
CA THR A 84 10.78 12.76 -19.39
C THR A 84 11.91 13.54 -20.04
N SER A 85 11.91 13.65 -21.36
CA SER A 85 12.71 14.68 -22.02
C SER A 85 12.16 16.07 -21.69
N SER A 86 12.94 17.11 -21.96
CA SER A 86 12.49 18.51 -21.92
C SER A 86 11.25 18.78 -22.78
N ASN A 87 11.06 18.01 -23.86
CA ASN A 87 9.87 18.07 -24.73
C ASN A 87 8.68 17.23 -24.22
N GLY A 88 8.75 16.67 -23.00
CA GLY A 88 7.65 15.92 -22.36
C GLY A 88 7.52 14.45 -22.77
N LYS A 89 8.45 13.89 -23.57
CA LYS A 89 8.42 12.46 -23.93
C LYS A 89 8.83 11.61 -22.73
N LEU A 90 8.01 10.65 -22.31
CA LEU A 90 8.37 9.69 -21.25
C LEU A 90 9.53 8.78 -21.69
N LEU A 91 10.65 8.84 -20.99
CA LEU A 91 11.86 8.09 -21.30
C LEU A 91 12.02 6.87 -20.40
N ALA A 92 11.72 7.02 -19.10
CA ALA A 92 11.79 5.96 -18.11
C ALA A 92 10.92 6.28 -16.90
N THR A 93 10.65 5.26 -16.09
CA THR A 93 9.98 5.40 -14.79
C THR A 93 10.75 4.62 -13.73
N PHE A 94 11.04 5.26 -12.60
CA PHE A 94 11.43 4.59 -11.37
C PHE A 94 10.23 4.59 -10.41
N THR A 95 9.98 3.48 -9.71
CA THR A 95 8.89 3.39 -8.73
C THR A 95 9.43 2.90 -7.41
N LEU A 96 9.28 3.68 -6.34
CA LEU A 96 9.57 3.26 -4.96
C LEU A 96 8.27 2.82 -4.31
N SER A 97 8.18 1.58 -3.86
CA SER A 97 7.02 1.05 -3.14
C SER A 97 7.40 0.69 -1.70
N ALA A 98 6.50 0.96 -0.77
CA ALA A 98 6.72 0.68 0.63
C ALA A 98 5.47 0.10 1.30
N THR A 99 5.67 -0.55 2.44
CA THR A 99 4.59 -0.91 3.37
C THR A 99 4.96 -0.38 4.73
N PHE A 100 4.06 0.37 5.33
CA PHE A 100 4.21 0.91 6.67
C PHE A 100 3.14 0.37 7.60
N THR A 101 3.49 0.24 8.88
CA THR A 101 2.54 0.02 9.98
C THR A 101 2.56 1.21 10.92
N TYR A 102 1.41 1.57 11.50
CA TYR A 102 1.28 2.69 12.43
C TYR A 102 0.15 2.44 13.44
N ASP A 103 0.20 3.09 14.60
CA ASP A 103 -0.76 2.88 15.71
C ASP A 103 -1.19 4.17 16.44
N GLY A 104 -0.83 5.35 15.91
CA GLY A 104 -1.06 6.65 16.55
C GLY A 104 0.05 7.08 17.51
N LYS A 105 0.93 6.15 17.94
CA LYS A 105 2.10 6.43 18.78
C LYS A 105 3.39 6.36 17.98
N THR A 106 3.53 5.32 17.16
CA THR A 106 4.73 5.03 16.35
C THR A 106 4.36 4.66 14.91
N ALA A 107 5.36 4.64 14.04
CA ALA A 107 5.27 4.11 12.69
C ALA A 107 6.55 3.35 12.32
N SER A 108 6.43 2.37 11.44
CA SER A 108 7.55 1.54 10.98
C SER A 108 7.37 1.13 9.52
N CYS A 109 8.47 1.18 8.76
CA CYS A 109 8.58 0.66 7.41
C CYS A 109 8.87 -0.84 7.47
N THR A 110 7.88 -1.65 7.12
CA THR A 110 7.98 -3.12 7.17
C THR A 110 8.50 -3.69 5.85
N LYS A 111 8.23 -3.03 4.72
CA LYS A 111 8.71 -3.43 3.39
C LYS A 111 9.11 -2.21 2.56
N SER A 112 10.14 -2.37 1.74
CA SER A 112 10.59 -1.39 0.76
C SER A 112 11.07 -2.15 -0.47
N SER A 113 10.64 -1.72 -1.66
CA SER A 113 11.01 -2.31 -2.94
C SER A 113 11.03 -1.24 -4.02
N TYR A 114 11.66 -1.56 -5.15
CA TYR A 114 11.63 -0.70 -6.33
C TYR A 114 11.25 -1.48 -7.58
N SER A 115 10.83 -0.76 -8.60
CA SER A 115 10.79 -1.23 -9.97
C SER A 115 11.25 -0.14 -10.94
N THR A 116 11.74 -0.56 -12.09
CA THR A 116 12.16 0.32 -13.18
C THR A 116 11.43 -0.05 -14.46
N LYS A 117 11.18 0.94 -15.31
CA LYS A 117 10.68 0.77 -16.67
C LYS A 117 11.46 1.69 -17.59
N ILE A 118 11.94 1.16 -18.70
CA ILE A 118 12.61 1.94 -19.75
C ILE A 118 11.66 1.98 -20.95
N ASN A 119 11.38 3.20 -21.45
CA ASN A 119 10.53 3.45 -22.60
C ASN A 119 11.32 3.95 -23.81
N ASP A 120 12.53 4.49 -23.59
CA ASP A 120 13.42 4.97 -24.64
C ASP A 120 14.77 4.24 -24.60
N ARG A 121 15.24 3.77 -25.77
CA ARG A 121 16.51 3.02 -25.92
C ARG A 121 17.74 3.86 -25.59
N ASN A 122 17.64 5.19 -25.62
CA ASN A 122 18.72 6.12 -25.29
C ASN A 122 18.91 6.30 -23.77
N ILE A 123 18.04 5.71 -22.95
CA ILE A 123 18.15 5.72 -21.48
C ILE A 123 18.48 4.31 -20.96
N SER A 124 19.25 4.26 -19.87
CA SER A 124 19.45 3.04 -19.08
C SER A 124 19.63 3.38 -17.60
N PHE A 125 19.03 2.60 -16.71
CA PHE A 125 19.40 2.62 -15.29
C PHE A 125 20.73 1.89 -15.10
N THR A 126 21.71 2.55 -14.51
CA THR A 126 23.02 1.97 -14.17
C THR A 126 23.03 1.43 -12.74
N SER A 127 22.17 1.97 -11.87
CA SER A 127 21.92 1.42 -10.54
C SER A 127 20.48 1.72 -10.10
N ALA A 128 19.93 0.84 -9.27
CA ALA A 128 18.65 1.05 -8.60
C ALA A 128 18.62 0.25 -7.30
N THR A 129 18.18 0.87 -6.21
CA THR A 129 18.07 0.22 -4.89
C THR A 129 16.86 0.75 -4.14
N ALA A 130 16.37 -0.05 -3.20
CA ALA A 130 15.42 0.36 -2.18
C ALA A 130 15.88 -0.17 -0.83
N SER A 131 15.78 0.66 0.19
CA SER A 131 16.09 0.30 1.57
C SER A 131 15.03 0.85 2.51
N LYS A 132 15.08 0.41 3.77
CA LYS A 132 14.17 0.86 4.82
C LYS A 132 14.94 1.14 6.11
N ASN A 133 14.55 2.19 6.82
CA ASN A 133 15.05 2.52 8.14
C ASN A 133 13.97 3.25 8.96
N GLY A 134 13.66 2.73 10.15
CA GLY A 134 12.58 3.27 10.99
C GLY A 134 11.27 3.37 10.23
N SER A 135 10.69 4.58 10.18
CA SER A 135 9.46 4.87 9.45
C SER A 135 9.68 5.40 8.01
N THR A 136 10.86 5.19 7.44
CA THR A 136 11.26 5.70 6.11
C THR A 136 11.66 4.56 5.17
N ALA A 137 11.16 4.60 3.93
CA ALA A 137 11.69 3.87 2.79
C ALA A 137 12.52 4.83 1.92
N THR A 138 13.68 4.39 1.46
CA THR A 138 14.58 5.20 0.62
C THR A 138 14.86 4.45 -0.67
N GLY A 139 14.62 5.11 -1.80
CA GLY A 139 15.03 4.66 -3.13
C GLY A 139 16.26 5.44 -3.60
N LYS A 140 17.19 4.75 -4.27
CA LYS A 140 18.29 5.42 -4.98
C LYS A 140 18.39 4.85 -6.37
N TYR A 141 18.56 5.70 -7.37
CA TYR A 141 18.81 5.26 -8.74
C TYR A 141 19.81 6.16 -9.45
N SER A 142 20.52 5.58 -10.39
CA SER A 142 21.36 6.28 -11.36
C SER A 142 20.91 5.92 -12.76
N LEU A 143 20.79 6.92 -13.63
CA LEU A 143 20.44 6.75 -15.03
C LEU A 143 21.52 7.36 -15.92
N LYS A 144 21.76 6.73 -17.07
CA LYS A 144 22.68 7.20 -18.11
C LYS A 144 21.91 7.54 -19.37
N ILE A 145 22.19 8.71 -19.93
CA ILE A 145 21.77 9.13 -21.27
C ILE A 145 22.86 8.71 -22.24
N LYS A 146 22.54 7.79 -23.16
CA LYS A 146 23.56 7.18 -24.04
C LYS A 146 24.15 8.18 -25.02
N ASN A 147 23.33 9.05 -25.59
CA ASN A 147 23.76 9.96 -26.65
C ASN A 147 24.70 11.06 -26.14
N THR A 148 24.50 11.53 -24.90
CA THR A 148 25.33 12.59 -24.29
C THR A 148 26.36 12.02 -23.31
N GLY A 149 26.27 10.75 -22.93
CA GLY A 149 27.10 10.12 -21.90
C GLY A 149 26.77 10.55 -20.47
N LYS A 150 25.88 11.53 -20.29
CA LYS A 150 25.49 12.13 -19.01
C LYS A 150 24.89 11.09 -18.07
N THR A 151 25.28 11.15 -16.79
CA THR A 151 24.72 10.30 -15.72
C THR A 151 24.07 11.17 -14.66
N LEU A 152 22.85 10.81 -14.27
CA LEU A 152 22.08 11.49 -13.22
C LEU A 152 21.75 10.50 -12.11
N SER A 153 22.04 10.88 -10.87
CA SER A 153 21.73 10.09 -9.67
C SER A 153 20.74 10.82 -8.78
N LYS A 154 19.75 10.10 -8.26
CA LYS A 154 18.73 10.63 -7.35
C LYS A 154 18.52 9.72 -6.15
N THR A 155 18.31 10.35 -5.00
CA THR A 155 17.82 9.70 -3.78
C THR A 155 16.43 10.25 -3.50
N VAL A 156 15.49 9.35 -3.25
CA VAL A 156 14.08 9.68 -3.04
C VAL A 156 13.55 8.88 -1.86
N SER A 157 12.48 9.34 -1.21
CA SER A 157 11.99 8.71 0.02
C SER A 157 10.47 8.73 0.14
N LEU A 158 9.98 7.78 0.93
CA LEU A 158 8.62 7.74 1.45
C LEU A 158 8.71 7.60 2.96
N LYS A 159 8.02 8.43 3.71
CA LYS A 159 7.98 8.39 5.17
C LYS A 159 6.54 8.27 5.65
N CYS A 160 6.34 7.45 6.67
CA CYS A 160 5.07 7.35 7.37
C CYS A 160 5.18 8.01 8.75
N SER A 161 4.21 8.86 9.07
CA SER A 161 4.03 9.38 10.42
C SER A 161 3.31 8.37 11.32
N LYS A 162 3.35 8.59 12.64
CA LYS A 162 2.59 7.80 13.62
C LYS A 162 1.07 7.76 13.35
N ASN A 163 0.54 8.75 12.63
CA ASN A 163 -0.88 8.86 12.29
C ASN A 163 -1.22 8.24 10.92
N GLY A 164 -0.24 7.69 10.21
CA GLY A 164 -0.45 7.10 8.87
C GLY A 164 -0.36 8.10 7.72
N THR A 165 -0.03 9.37 7.96
CA THR A 165 0.25 10.35 6.91
C THR A 165 1.54 9.98 6.17
N ILE A 166 1.50 10.01 4.84
CA ILE A 166 2.63 9.74 3.94
C ILE A 166 3.22 11.07 3.46
N SER A 167 4.56 11.18 3.48
CA SER A 167 5.35 12.31 2.96
C SER A 167 6.57 11.82 2.21
#